data_AF-A0A539EME4-F1
#
_entry.id   AF-A0A539EME4-F1
#
_cell.length_a   1.000
_cell.length_b   1.000
_cell.length_c   1.000
_cell.angle_alpha   90.00
_cell.angle_beta   90.00
_cell.angle_gamma   90.00
#
_symmetry.space_group_name_H-M   'P 1'
#
loop_
_entity.id
_entity.type
_entity.pdbx_description
1 polymer ?
#
loop_
_entity_poly.entity_id
_entity_poly.type
_entity_poly.pdbx_seq_one_letter_code
_entity_poly.pdbx_strand_id
1 'polypeptide(L)'
;MRALSVLLALTLPASAASVVEVSVGDGPFVATEAVAPLAGQRVRLRVRERPGAKVRWVQVLHDVTTMYKNANFPWDPDPYKWVGLAAIRTDRENLTRFEGRWEVEPFAAARRTEPGEWTERYRSPIAGSEFYRADLGTFWFQAEVEKDGRVERVPAKGLRVSVRDGPGYLGWLSSYLNVPGVFGSVTAQANGYLGVDCADAVTAAWGGLTGRPLKENLNVAALVSKLPHVAEFDWGEGGASHEVRWGRDVRPGDLLAVRYVGARTFQHVGALVSDEDGDGRLTPPDRVLHAGPLPLAYSKLGVGPFQGYVAVLRPAPRIVERPISFSLERLKATADYIKIHAGEVRPDGRIQPRMVVLHWTGSDSLEADFKTFDRETLPGGRSDIAGGGDLNVSAHFLVGKDGTILRLMPEDKMARHVIGLNLVAIGIENVGGVGDRPTLTPAQAEANAWLAATTSTASSRDLRFGRRRMPAIGRPSPTPATGSWRMFAPGWRI
;
A
#
# COMPACT_ATOMS: atom_id res chain seq x y z
N MET A 1 -2.81 58.37 -16.39
CA MET A 1 -4.07 58.11 -15.66
C MET A 1 -3.83 56.92 -14.74
N ARG A 2 -3.87 57.14 -13.41
CA ARG A 2 -3.73 56.10 -12.38
C ARG A 2 -5.06 55.35 -12.29
N ALA A 3 -5.07 54.03 -12.50
CA ALA A 3 -6.22 53.19 -12.18
C ALA A 3 -6.04 52.64 -10.76
N LEU A 4 -6.90 53.12 -9.85
CA LEU A 4 -7.07 52.62 -8.49
C LEU A 4 -7.77 51.25 -8.58
N SER A 5 -7.12 50.17 -8.17
CA SER A 5 -7.80 48.91 -7.88
C SER A 5 -8.07 48.84 -6.38
N VAL A 6 -9.32 49.11 -6.02
CA VAL A 6 -9.86 48.97 -4.66
C VAL A 6 -9.90 47.48 -4.32
N LEU A 7 -9.09 47.06 -3.36
CA LEU A 7 -9.15 45.71 -2.78
C LEU A 7 -10.38 45.66 -1.85
N LEU A 8 -11.47 45.07 -2.33
CA LEU A 8 -12.65 44.80 -1.51
C LEU A 8 -12.30 43.64 -0.56
N ALA A 9 -11.96 43.98 0.68
CA ALA A 9 -11.81 43.01 1.75
C ALA A 9 -13.19 42.40 2.06
N LEU A 10 -13.49 41.26 1.46
CA LEU A 10 -14.58 40.39 1.90
C LEU A 10 -14.22 39.85 3.29
N THR A 11 -14.74 40.51 4.32
CA THR A 11 -14.81 39.98 5.68
C THR A 11 -15.68 38.72 5.67
N LEU A 12 -15.04 37.56 5.70
CA LEU A 12 -15.72 36.29 5.97
C LEU A 12 -16.35 36.33 7.37
N PRO A 13 -17.59 35.85 7.54
CA PRO A 13 -18.27 35.90 8.83
C PRO A 13 -17.56 35.02 9.86
N ALA A 14 -17.43 35.55 11.06
CA ALA A 14 -16.91 34.88 12.25
C ALA A 14 -17.88 33.79 12.72
N SER A 15 -17.80 32.62 12.12
CA SER A 15 -18.31 31.35 12.64
C SER A 15 -17.66 30.18 11.89
N ALA A 16 -16.33 30.20 11.78
CA ALA A 16 -15.62 28.97 11.44
C ALA A 16 -15.60 28.12 12.72
N ALA A 17 -16.36 27.03 12.76
CA ALA A 17 -16.18 25.99 13.76
C ALA A 17 -14.67 25.72 13.89
N SER A 18 -14.13 25.66 15.10
CA SER A 18 -12.72 25.30 15.21
C SER A 18 -12.53 23.92 14.59
N VAL A 19 -11.47 23.76 13.82
CA VAL A 19 -11.06 22.48 13.24
C VAL A 19 -9.66 22.18 13.75
N VAL A 20 -9.36 20.91 14.02
CA VAL A 20 -7.97 20.48 14.19
C VAL A 20 -7.36 20.40 12.79
N GLU A 21 -6.32 21.17 12.56
CA GLU A 21 -5.51 21.03 11.36
C GLU A 21 -4.33 20.10 11.64
N VAL A 22 -3.91 19.34 10.63
CA VAL A 22 -2.82 18.37 10.73
C VAL A 22 -1.80 18.61 9.63
N SER A 23 -0.52 18.48 9.99
CA SER A 23 0.62 18.48 9.07
C SER A 23 1.38 17.16 9.23
N VAL A 24 1.74 16.54 8.10
CA VAL A 24 2.54 15.30 8.03
C VAL A 24 3.86 15.62 7.33
N GLY A 25 4.98 15.20 7.94
CA GLY A 25 6.33 15.57 7.53
C GLY A 25 6.51 17.09 7.56
N ASP A 26 7.06 17.63 6.47
CA ASP A 26 7.22 19.08 6.25
C ASP A 26 6.07 19.68 5.42
N GLY A 27 4.98 18.93 5.23
CA GLY A 27 3.81 19.38 4.48
C GLY A 27 3.04 20.50 5.18
N PRO A 28 2.15 21.21 4.44
CA PRO A 28 1.31 22.24 5.03
C PRO A 28 0.31 21.65 6.03
N PHE A 29 -0.20 22.49 6.92
CA PHE A 29 -1.35 22.15 7.75
C PHE A 29 -2.61 22.12 6.90
N VAL A 30 -3.41 21.07 7.05
CA VAL A 30 -4.68 20.88 6.35
C VAL A 30 -5.79 20.52 7.34
N ALA A 31 -7.00 21.01 7.07
CA ALA A 31 -8.22 20.58 7.77
C ALA A 31 -8.76 19.32 7.10
N THR A 32 -8.76 18.19 7.81
CA THR A 32 -9.24 16.90 7.32
C THR A 32 -9.78 16.07 8.49
N GLU A 33 -10.58 15.05 8.21
CA GLU A 33 -11.08 14.10 9.21
C GLU A 33 -10.06 12.99 9.53
N ALA A 34 -9.15 12.71 8.60
CA ALA A 34 -8.16 11.66 8.76
C ALA A 34 -6.87 11.91 7.97
N VAL A 35 -5.75 11.35 8.47
CA VAL A 35 -4.48 11.20 7.76
C VAL A 35 -3.87 9.82 8.01
N ALA A 36 -3.06 9.32 7.09
CA ALA A 36 -2.42 8.00 7.17
C ALA A 36 -0.88 8.06 6.97
N PRO A 37 -0.14 8.71 7.89
CA PRO A 37 1.31 8.86 7.78
C PRO A 37 2.04 7.50 7.86
N LEU A 38 3.26 7.44 7.33
CA LEU A 38 4.18 6.34 7.59
C LEU A 38 4.82 6.51 8.99
N ALA A 39 5.15 5.38 9.63
CA ALA A 39 5.90 5.36 10.87
C ALA A 39 7.19 6.18 10.74
N GLY A 40 7.49 6.98 11.76
CA GLY A 40 8.63 7.90 11.76
C GLY A 40 8.38 9.25 11.05
N GLN A 41 7.31 9.41 10.26
CA GLN A 41 6.94 10.73 9.75
C GLN A 41 6.46 11.62 10.90
N ARG A 42 6.99 12.84 10.96
CA ARG A 42 6.55 13.85 11.91
C ARG A 42 5.07 14.16 11.71
N VAL A 43 4.30 14.20 12.79
CA VAL A 43 2.89 14.61 12.75
C VAL A 43 2.71 15.77 13.72
N ARG A 44 2.18 16.89 13.21
CA ARG A 44 1.81 18.05 14.01
C ARG A 44 0.30 18.25 13.95
N LEU A 45 -0.31 18.47 15.11
CA LEU A 45 -1.71 18.83 15.23
C LEU A 45 -1.79 20.26 15.75
N ARG A 46 -2.69 21.08 15.21
CA ARG A 46 -2.94 22.42 15.73
C ARG A 46 -4.42 22.74 15.77
N VAL A 47 -4.78 23.61 16.68
CA VAL A 47 -6.09 24.27 16.73
C VAL A 47 -5.85 25.77 16.84
N ARG A 48 -6.67 26.56 16.13
CA ARG A 48 -6.53 28.02 16.14
C ARG A 48 -6.69 28.57 17.56
N GLU A 49 -5.70 29.34 18.01
CA GLU A 49 -5.72 30.02 19.30
C GLU A 49 -6.89 31.00 19.41
N ARG A 50 -7.51 31.01 20.60
CA ARG A 50 -8.64 31.90 20.92
C ARG A 50 -8.29 32.71 22.17
N PRO A 51 -8.27 34.05 22.09
CA PRO A 51 -7.99 34.91 23.24
C PRO A 51 -8.90 34.59 24.43
N GLY A 52 -8.27 34.42 25.61
CA GLY A 52 -8.94 34.09 26.87
C GLY A 52 -9.40 32.64 27.02
N ALA A 53 -9.15 31.77 26.04
CA ALA A 53 -9.47 30.36 26.12
C ALA A 53 -8.27 29.51 26.59
N LYS A 54 -8.56 28.36 27.20
CA LYS A 54 -7.58 27.31 27.51
C LYS A 54 -7.75 26.15 26.54
N VAL A 55 -6.68 25.44 26.25
CA VAL A 55 -6.71 24.24 25.40
C VAL A 55 -6.05 23.06 26.12
N ARG A 56 -6.68 21.89 26.01
CA ARG A 56 -6.08 20.61 26.36
C ARG A 56 -6.28 19.59 25.24
N TRP A 57 -5.34 18.67 25.10
CA TRP A 57 -5.42 17.62 24.09
C TRP A 57 -5.83 16.30 24.73
N VAL A 58 -6.80 15.64 24.14
CA VAL A 58 -7.35 14.37 24.59
C VAL A 58 -7.14 13.34 23.50
N GLN A 59 -6.65 12.17 23.91
CA GLN A 59 -6.71 10.98 23.06
C GLN A 59 -7.98 10.20 23.38
N VAL A 60 -8.73 9.85 22.33
CA VAL A 60 -9.88 8.94 22.43
C VAL A 60 -9.38 7.54 22.14
N LEU A 61 -9.57 6.64 23.11
CA LEU A 61 -9.13 5.25 23.05
C LEU A 61 -10.36 4.36 22.86
N HIS A 62 -10.44 3.68 21.72
CA HIS A 62 -11.45 2.65 21.51
C HIS A 62 -11.00 1.36 22.17
N ASP A 63 -11.93 0.67 22.83
CA ASP A 63 -11.62 -0.56 23.55
C ASP A 63 -11.22 -1.68 22.59
N VAL A 64 -9.98 -2.14 22.74
CA VAL A 64 -9.38 -3.26 22.01
C VAL A 64 -9.22 -4.50 22.88
N THR A 65 -9.75 -4.48 24.11
CA THR A 65 -9.61 -5.58 25.09
C THR A 65 -10.83 -6.51 25.13
N THR A 66 -11.92 -6.10 24.49
CA THR A 66 -13.21 -6.81 24.50
C THR A 66 -13.48 -7.43 23.13
N MET A 67 -14.00 -8.67 23.10
CA MET A 67 -14.50 -9.30 21.88
C MET A 67 -15.91 -8.77 21.57
N TYR A 68 -16.00 -7.77 20.71
CA TYR A 68 -17.29 -7.23 20.27
C TYR A 68 -17.90 -8.08 19.16
N LYS A 69 -19.22 -8.07 19.04
CA LYS A 69 -19.93 -8.86 18.04
C LYS A 69 -21.19 -8.16 17.54
N ASN A 70 -21.36 -8.11 16.23
CA ASN A 70 -22.64 -7.78 15.60
C ASN A 70 -23.44 -9.04 15.21
N ALA A 71 -22.78 -10.19 15.21
CA ALA A 71 -23.38 -11.50 15.00
C ALA A 71 -22.89 -12.47 16.07
N ASN A 72 -23.67 -13.51 16.38
CA ASN A 72 -23.25 -14.56 17.32
C ASN A 72 -21.96 -15.25 16.86
N PHE A 73 -21.06 -15.51 17.81
CA PHE A 73 -19.82 -16.22 17.52
C PHE A 73 -20.09 -17.66 17.08
N PRO A 74 -19.10 -18.33 16.46
CA PRO A 74 -19.23 -19.73 16.05
C PRO A 74 -19.55 -20.71 17.20
N TRP A 75 -19.22 -20.35 18.44
CA TRP A 75 -19.47 -21.15 19.65
C TRP A 75 -20.69 -20.69 20.46
N ASP A 76 -21.39 -19.64 20.03
CA ASP A 76 -22.63 -19.19 20.67
C ASP A 76 -23.84 -20.00 20.14
N PRO A 77 -24.96 -20.05 20.88
CA PRO A 77 -26.24 -20.47 20.33
C PRO A 77 -26.64 -19.62 19.10
N ASP A 78 -27.30 -20.22 18.11
CA ASP A 78 -27.60 -19.60 16.80
C ASP A 78 -26.36 -18.93 16.17
N PRO A 79 -25.31 -19.68 15.81
CA PRO A 79 -24.05 -19.12 15.36
C PRO A 79 -24.25 -18.28 14.09
N TYR A 80 -23.50 -17.18 13.98
CA TYR A 80 -23.55 -16.21 12.87
C TYR A 80 -24.87 -15.42 12.73
N LYS A 81 -25.85 -15.62 13.62
CA LYS A 81 -27.08 -14.82 13.63
C LYS A 81 -26.78 -13.38 14.00
N TRP A 82 -27.29 -12.43 13.22
CA TRP A 82 -27.18 -11.00 13.50
C TRP A 82 -27.85 -10.63 14.83
N VAL A 83 -27.17 -9.83 15.65
CA VAL A 83 -27.63 -9.37 16.96
C VAL A 83 -27.66 -7.84 17.12
N GLY A 84 -27.33 -7.09 16.06
CA GLY A 84 -27.30 -5.62 16.07
C GLY A 84 -25.88 -5.07 16.13
N LEU A 85 -25.72 -3.75 16.01
CA LEU A 85 -24.40 -3.12 16.06
C LEU A 85 -23.88 -3.08 17.49
N ALA A 86 -22.65 -3.59 17.69
CA ALA A 86 -21.96 -3.52 18.97
C ALA A 86 -21.68 -2.08 19.37
N ALA A 87 -21.99 -1.74 20.63
CA ALA A 87 -21.61 -0.46 21.22
C ALA A 87 -20.17 -0.55 21.76
N ILE A 88 -19.23 0.03 21.02
CA ILE A 88 -17.81 0.03 21.40
C ILE A 88 -17.58 0.98 22.56
N ARG A 89 -17.01 0.47 23.66
CA ARG A 89 -16.58 1.31 24.78
C ARG A 89 -15.41 2.19 24.36
N THR A 90 -15.43 3.44 24.82
CA THR A 90 -14.36 4.40 24.58
C THR A 90 -13.89 5.02 25.88
N ASP A 91 -12.57 5.04 26.10
CA ASP A 91 -11.93 5.82 27.14
C ASP A 91 -11.39 7.14 26.56
N ARG A 92 -11.09 8.08 27.44
CA ARG A 92 -10.52 9.38 27.09
C ARG A 92 -9.34 9.67 28.01
N GLU A 93 -8.19 9.91 27.42
CA GLU A 93 -6.96 10.19 28.16
C GLU A 93 -6.49 11.62 27.89
N ASN A 94 -6.30 12.40 28.96
CA ASN A 94 -5.74 13.75 28.84
C ASN A 94 -4.23 13.66 28.59
N LEU A 95 -3.77 14.31 27.52
CA LEU A 95 -2.36 14.38 27.15
C LEU A 95 -1.70 15.56 27.89
N THR A 96 -1.53 15.42 29.20
CA THR A 96 -1.07 16.49 30.12
C THR A 96 0.24 17.16 29.71
N ARG A 97 1.15 16.45 29.03
CA ARG A 97 2.39 17.02 28.46
C ARG A 97 2.16 18.17 27.46
N PHE A 98 0.95 18.27 26.93
CA PHE A 98 0.52 19.25 25.94
C PHE A 98 -0.47 20.27 26.49
N GLU A 99 -0.71 20.30 27.81
CA GLU A 99 -1.61 21.26 28.45
C GLU A 99 -1.24 22.70 28.03
N GLY A 100 -2.25 23.47 27.59
CA GLY A 100 -2.08 24.86 27.15
C GLY A 100 -1.38 25.05 25.79
N ARG A 101 -0.99 23.97 25.08
CA ARG A 101 -0.33 24.09 23.77
C ARG A 101 -1.35 24.04 22.63
N TRP A 102 -1.37 25.09 21.81
CA TRP A 102 -2.23 25.19 20.62
C TRP A 102 -1.72 24.37 19.43
N GLU A 103 -0.44 23.99 19.43
CA GLU A 103 0.19 23.10 18.46
C GLU A 103 0.99 22.01 19.20
N VAL A 104 0.87 20.76 18.75
CA VAL A 104 1.45 19.58 19.41
C VAL A 104 2.00 18.57 18.41
N GLU A 105 2.96 17.76 18.87
CA GLU A 105 3.48 16.61 18.14
C GLU A 105 3.18 15.32 18.92
N PRO A 106 2.03 14.68 18.70
CA PRO A 106 1.57 13.58 19.55
C PRO A 106 2.49 12.36 19.51
N PHE A 107 3.26 12.16 18.43
CA PHE A 107 4.19 11.03 18.32
C PHE A 107 5.64 11.41 18.54
N ALA A 108 5.96 12.69 18.79
CA ALA A 108 7.31 13.06 19.19
C ALA A 108 7.64 12.37 20.51
N ALA A 109 8.76 11.65 20.52
CA ALA A 109 9.26 10.95 21.70
C ALA A 109 9.27 11.93 22.89
N ALA A 110 8.72 11.51 24.03
CA ALA A 110 9.26 12.05 25.28
C ALA A 110 10.78 11.82 25.22
N ARG A 111 11.61 12.77 25.62
CA ARG A 111 13.08 12.59 25.64
C ARG A 111 13.39 11.19 26.20
N ARG A 112 14.03 10.36 25.36
CA ARG A 112 14.47 9.00 25.70
C ARG A 112 15.38 9.09 26.93
N THR A 113 14.92 8.57 28.05
CA THR A 113 15.78 8.01 29.09
C THR A 113 15.36 6.55 29.19
N GLU A 114 16.27 5.65 28.79
CA GLU A 114 16.20 4.18 28.89
C GLU A 114 15.20 3.38 27.98
N PRO A 115 15.59 2.17 27.52
CA PRO A 115 14.71 1.24 26.81
C PRO A 115 13.64 0.67 27.75
N GLY A 116 12.36 0.79 27.35
CA GLY A 116 11.23 0.28 28.14
C GLY A 116 10.51 1.35 28.99
N GLU A 117 11.01 2.59 29.01
CA GLU A 117 10.40 3.68 29.77
C GLU A 117 9.53 4.62 28.91
N TRP A 118 8.26 4.24 28.73
CA TRP A 118 7.16 5.20 28.63
C TRP A 118 6.52 5.37 30.02
N THR A 119 7.32 5.66 31.06
CA THR A 119 6.97 5.35 32.46
C THR A 119 5.99 6.29 33.17
N GLU A 120 5.31 7.20 32.48
CA GLU A 120 4.21 8.00 33.07
C GLU A 120 2.82 7.73 32.48
N ARG A 121 2.69 6.96 31.39
CA ARG A 121 1.83 7.46 30.30
C ARG A 121 0.51 6.76 29.98
N TYR A 122 0.10 5.69 30.67
CA TYR A 122 -1.20 5.08 30.39
C TYR A 122 -1.94 4.76 31.69
N ARG A 123 -2.90 5.59 32.05
CA ARG A 123 -3.85 5.26 33.12
C ARG A 123 -4.97 4.35 32.62
N SER A 124 -5.21 4.29 31.31
CA SER A 124 -6.26 3.46 30.73
C SER A 124 -5.82 1.99 30.65
N PRO A 125 -6.63 1.04 31.14
CA PRO A 125 -6.43 -0.39 30.93
C PRO A 125 -6.37 -0.78 29.44
N ILE A 126 -6.99 -0.01 28.56
CA ILE A 126 -6.95 -0.23 27.10
C ILE A 126 -5.53 -0.05 26.58
N ALA A 127 -4.91 1.09 26.92
CA ALA A 127 -3.58 1.43 26.43
C ALA A 127 -2.44 0.61 27.08
N GLY A 128 -2.72 -0.03 28.23
CA GLY A 128 -1.83 -1.00 28.86
C GLY A 128 -2.02 -2.46 28.39
N SER A 129 -2.95 -2.72 27.47
CA SER A 129 -3.22 -4.08 26.99
C SER A 129 -2.19 -4.57 25.97
N GLU A 130 -2.09 -5.89 25.79
CA GLU A 130 -1.19 -6.50 24.80
C GLU A 130 -1.56 -6.17 23.33
N PHE A 131 -2.81 -5.77 23.10
CA PHE A 131 -3.32 -5.45 21.76
C PHE A 131 -3.06 -4.00 21.35
N TYR A 132 -2.83 -3.10 22.33
CA TYR A 132 -2.63 -1.68 22.04
C TYR A 132 -1.19 -1.38 21.65
N ARG A 133 -1.02 -0.59 20.59
CA ARG A 133 0.27 -0.18 20.05
C ARG A 133 0.45 1.33 20.19
N ALA A 134 1.56 1.75 20.79
CA ALA A 134 1.84 3.16 21.08
C ALA A 134 2.34 3.93 19.84
N ASP A 135 2.90 3.23 18.86
CA ASP A 135 3.67 3.78 17.74
C ASP A 135 3.08 3.48 16.37
N LEU A 136 2.10 2.57 16.30
CA LEU A 136 1.57 2.02 15.06
C LEU A 136 0.06 1.79 15.18
N GLY A 137 -0.67 1.93 14.08
CA GLY A 137 -2.13 1.79 14.06
C GLY A 137 -2.88 3.10 14.08
N THR A 138 -4.14 3.05 14.51
CA THR A 138 -5.03 4.20 14.48
C THR A 138 -5.18 4.85 15.84
N PHE A 139 -5.12 6.18 15.84
CA PHE A 139 -5.24 7.04 17.01
C PHE A 139 -6.27 8.13 16.73
N TRP A 140 -7.06 8.50 17.74
CA TRP A 140 -8.04 9.59 17.64
C TRP A 140 -7.67 10.70 18.59
N PHE A 141 -7.47 11.91 18.06
CA PHE A 141 -7.11 13.09 18.83
C PHE A 141 -8.20 14.14 18.81
N GLN A 142 -8.39 14.78 19.95
CA GLN A 142 -9.34 15.86 20.11
C GLN A 142 -8.69 17.00 20.90
N ALA A 143 -8.91 18.23 20.48
CA ALA A 143 -8.68 19.40 21.32
C ALA A 143 -9.96 19.71 22.11
N GLU A 144 -9.82 20.02 23.40
CA GLU A 144 -10.87 20.62 24.20
C GLU A 144 -10.50 22.07 24.48
N VAL A 145 -11.30 22.99 23.94
CA VAL A 145 -11.10 24.44 24.07
C VAL A 145 -12.11 24.97 25.06
N GLU A 146 -11.63 25.44 26.21
CA GLU A 146 -12.46 25.98 27.29
C GLU A 146 -12.44 27.51 27.26
N LYS A 147 -13.62 28.14 27.23
CA LYS A 147 -13.78 29.58 27.35
C LYS A 147 -15.03 29.92 28.16
N ASP A 148 -14.90 30.80 29.14
CA ASP A 148 -16.01 31.25 30.00
C ASP A 148 -16.79 30.08 30.63
N GLY A 149 -16.08 29.02 31.05
CA GLY A 149 -16.65 27.80 31.63
C GLY A 149 -17.31 26.83 30.63
N ARG A 150 -17.30 27.13 29.33
CA ARG A 150 -17.81 26.25 28.26
C ARG A 150 -16.67 25.52 27.57
N VAL A 151 -16.79 24.21 27.44
CA VAL A 151 -15.81 23.35 26.76
C VAL A 151 -16.34 22.95 25.39
N GLU A 152 -15.62 23.32 24.33
CA GLU A 152 -15.84 22.87 22.96
C GLU A 152 -14.89 21.73 22.61
N ARG A 153 -15.42 20.68 21.97
CA ARG A 153 -14.67 19.51 21.53
C ARG A 153 -14.39 19.59 20.02
N VAL A 154 -13.12 19.55 19.65
CA VAL A 154 -12.69 19.85 18.29
C VAL A 154 -11.74 18.78 17.74
N PRO A 155 -12.09 18.10 16.64
CA PRO A 155 -13.45 17.89 16.16
C PRO A 155 -14.23 16.98 17.12
N ALA A 156 -15.56 17.06 17.15
CA ALA A 156 -16.38 16.29 18.11
C ALA A 156 -16.17 14.76 18.05
N LYS A 157 -15.84 14.21 16.86
CA LYS A 157 -15.56 12.79 16.65
C LYS A 157 -14.07 12.41 16.79
N GLY A 158 -13.19 13.39 17.01
CA GLY A 158 -11.74 13.22 16.95
C GLY A 158 -11.18 13.20 15.53
N LEU A 159 -9.98 13.75 15.36
CA LEU A 159 -9.16 13.61 14.16
C LEU A 159 -8.51 12.22 14.19
N ARG A 160 -8.69 11.44 13.13
CA ARG A 160 -8.07 10.12 13.00
C ARG A 160 -6.66 10.23 12.41
N VAL A 161 -5.68 9.67 13.10
CA VAL A 161 -4.30 9.53 12.59
C VAL A 161 -3.97 8.04 12.55
N SER A 162 -3.79 7.49 11.36
CA SER A 162 -3.51 6.06 11.15
C SER A 162 -2.05 5.86 10.72
N VAL A 163 -1.16 5.62 11.68
CA VAL A 163 0.27 5.41 11.43
C VAL A 163 0.50 4.02 10.83
N ARG A 164 1.15 3.99 9.66
CA ARG A 164 1.38 2.79 8.84
C ARG A 164 2.83 2.34 8.90
N ASP A 165 3.08 1.04 8.95
CA ASP A 165 4.44 0.49 9.03
C ASP A 165 5.16 0.55 7.67
N GLY A 166 4.39 0.77 6.60
CA GLY A 166 4.92 0.90 5.25
C GLY A 166 3.91 1.47 4.26
N PRO A 167 4.35 1.77 3.04
CA PRO A 167 3.48 2.34 2.01
C PRO A 167 2.55 1.30 1.35
N GLY A 168 2.95 0.03 1.34
CA GLY A 168 2.25 -1.08 0.67
C GLY A 168 1.09 -1.68 1.46
N TYR A 169 0.63 -2.85 1.00
CA TYR A 169 -0.54 -3.53 1.55
C TYR A 169 -0.44 -3.82 3.05
N LEU A 170 0.67 -4.41 3.51
CA LEU A 170 0.88 -4.69 4.94
C LEU A 170 0.89 -3.41 5.80
N GLY A 171 1.38 -2.29 5.27
CA GLY A 171 1.34 -1.01 5.99
C GLY A 171 -0.07 -0.42 6.07
N TRP A 172 -0.91 -0.63 5.04
CA TRP A 172 -2.34 -0.34 5.15
C TRP A 172 -3.07 -1.31 6.08
N LEU A 173 -2.65 -2.57 6.16
CA LEU A 173 -3.21 -3.50 7.14
C LEU A 173 -2.82 -3.10 8.56
N SER A 174 -1.56 -2.74 8.81
CA SER A 174 -1.09 -2.29 10.13
C SER A 174 -1.81 -1.02 10.60
N SER A 175 -2.39 -0.23 9.69
CA SER A 175 -3.21 0.93 10.04
C SER A 175 -4.45 0.56 10.87
N TYR A 176 -4.92 -0.69 10.79
CA TYR A 176 -6.03 -1.23 11.57
C TYR A 176 -5.63 -1.76 12.96
N LEU A 177 -4.35 -1.67 13.35
CA LEU A 177 -3.98 -1.81 14.76
C LEU A 177 -4.66 -0.71 15.58
N ASN A 178 -4.97 -0.98 16.85
CA ASN A 178 -5.80 -0.13 17.72
C ASN A 178 -7.26 0.08 17.26
N VAL A 179 -7.72 -0.62 16.21
CA VAL A 179 -9.14 -0.70 15.84
C VAL A 179 -9.77 -1.89 16.57
N PRO A 180 -10.96 -1.74 17.19
CA PRO A 180 -11.64 -2.84 17.86
C PRO A 180 -11.87 -4.05 16.95
N GLY A 181 -11.72 -5.25 17.52
CA GLY A 181 -12.20 -6.49 16.89
C GLY A 181 -13.72 -6.58 17.03
N VAL A 182 -14.44 -6.64 15.91
CA VAL A 182 -15.91 -6.74 15.89
C VAL A 182 -16.32 -7.86 14.95
N PHE A 183 -16.76 -8.99 15.52
CA PHE A 183 -17.20 -10.13 14.71
C PHE A 183 -18.50 -9.80 13.96
N GLY A 184 -18.51 -10.03 12.64
CA GLY A 184 -19.62 -9.60 11.78
C GLY A 184 -19.65 -8.09 11.60
N SER A 185 -18.48 -7.43 11.57
CA SER A 185 -18.37 -6.02 11.23
C SER A 185 -19.01 -5.73 9.87
N VAL A 186 -19.37 -4.45 9.69
CA VAL A 186 -19.96 -3.97 8.44
C VAL A 186 -19.02 -2.99 7.75
N THR A 187 -19.17 -2.80 6.45
CA THR A 187 -18.36 -1.86 5.65
C THR A 187 -18.28 -0.47 6.26
N ALA A 188 -19.34 0.03 6.89
CA ALA A 188 -19.31 1.32 7.58
C ALA A 188 -18.35 1.34 8.79
N GLN A 189 -18.28 0.26 9.57
CA GLN A 189 -17.32 0.12 10.67
C GLN A 189 -15.89 -0.05 10.13
N ALA A 190 -15.69 -0.90 9.12
CA ALA A 190 -14.37 -1.16 8.53
C ALA A 190 -13.79 0.06 7.81
N ASN A 191 -14.57 0.73 6.95
CA ASN A 191 -14.15 1.98 6.28
C ASN A 191 -13.92 3.12 7.29
N GLY A 192 -14.69 3.14 8.38
CA GLY A 192 -14.62 4.14 9.44
C GLY A 192 -13.57 3.88 10.53
N TYR A 193 -12.87 2.73 10.50
CA TYR A 193 -11.93 2.31 11.55
C TYR A 193 -12.59 2.18 12.92
N LEU A 194 -13.87 1.81 12.95
CA LEU A 194 -14.66 1.66 14.19
C LEU A 194 -14.79 0.20 14.64
N GLY A 195 -14.42 -0.75 13.77
CA GLY A 195 -14.49 -2.17 14.05
C GLY A 195 -14.18 -2.99 12.81
N VAL A 196 -13.41 -4.06 12.97
CA VAL A 196 -13.08 -5.00 11.89
C VAL A 196 -13.07 -6.44 12.42
N ASP A 197 -13.37 -7.40 11.55
CA ASP A 197 -13.03 -8.80 11.72
C ASP A 197 -11.87 -9.22 10.80
N CYS A 198 -11.55 -10.51 10.79
CA CYS A 198 -10.44 -11.06 10.00
C CYS A 198 -10.51 -10.73 8.50
N ALA A 199 -11.70 -10.82 7.89
CA ALA A 199 -11.89 -10.64 6.46
C ALA A 199 -12.04 -9.15 6.11
N ASP A 200 -12.70 -8.39 6.97
CA ASP A 200 -12.84 -6.95 6.81
C ASP A 200 -11.49 -6.24 6.96
N ALA A 201 -10.62 -6.64 7.88
CA ALA A 201 -9.30 -6.01 8.04
C ALA A 201 -8.45 -6.12 6.75
N VAL A 202 -8.38 -7.31 6.15
CA VAL A 202 -7.58 -7.55 4.93
C VAL A 202 -8.20 -6.85 3.70
N THR A 203 -9.51 -6.82 3.58
CA THR A 203 -10.19 -6.13 2.47
C THR A 203 -10.18 -4.62 2.61
N ALA A 204 -10.28 -4.10 3.84
CA ALA A 204 -10.22 -2.68 4.11
C ALA A 204 -8.81 -2.11 3.92
N ALA A 205 -7.78 -2.88 4.28
CA ALA A 205 -6.39 -2.57 3.96
C ALA A 205 -6.19 -2.41 2.44
N TRP A 206 -6.78 -3.30 1.65
CA TRP A 206 -6.77 -3.20 0.19
C TRP A 206 -7.50 -1.94 -0.32
N GLY A 207 -8.63 -1.60 0.30
CA GLY A 207 -9.38 -0.38 0.00
C GLY A 207 -8.58 0.89 0.30
N GLY A 208 -7.87 0.93 1.43
CA GLY A 208 -6.92 1.99 1.78
C GLY A 208 -5.78 2.09 0.78
N LEU A 209 -5.16 0.95 0.43
CA LEU A 209 -4.08 0.89 -0.56
C LEU A 209 -4.53 1.46 -1.89
N THR A 210 -5.69 1.06 -2.40
CA THR A 210 -6.20 1.45 -3.73
C THR A 210 -6.96 2.78 -3.75
N GLY A 211 -7.28 3.36 -2.59
CA GLY A 211 -8.16 4.53 -2.48
C GLY A 211 -9.62 4.24 -2.80
N ARG A 212 -10.06 2.97 -2.69
CA ARG A 212 -11.42 2.52 -3.00
C ARG A 212 -12.04 1.91 -1.74
N PRO A 213 -12.98 2.58 -1.05
CA PRO A 213 -13.61 2.03 0.14
C PRO A 213 -14.37 0.73 -0.17
N LEU A 214 -14.54 -0.14 0.82
CA LEU A 214 -15.31 -1.38 0.64
C LEU A 214 -16.75 -1.04 0.28
N LYS A 215 -17.27 -1.74 -0.72
CA LYS A 215 -18.68 -1.65 -1.16
C LYS A 215 -19.55 -2.78 -0.62
N GLU A 216 -18.93 -3.91 -0.30
CA GLU A 216 -19.59 -5.12 0.19
C GLU A 216 -18.74 -5.76 1.29
N ASN A 217 -19.39 -6.45 2.24
CA ASN A 217 -18.70 -7.28 3.21
C ASN A 217 -18.33 -8.61 2.54
N LEU A 218 -17.07 -9.02 2.67
CA LEU A 218 -16.62 -10.31 2.18
C LEU A 218 -16.25 -11.17 3.38
N ASN A 219 -16.84 -12.37 3.48
CA ASN A 219 -16.34 -13.36 4.42
C ASN A 219 -15.10 -14.08 3.84
N VAL A 220 -14.43 -14.89 4.66
CA VAL A 220 -13.21 -15.60 4.26
C VAL A 220 -13.43 -16.49 3.05
N ALA A 221 -14.55 -17.22 2.98
CA ALA A 221 -14.86 -18.08 1.84
C ALA A 221 -15.03 -17.29 0.53
N ALA A 222 -15.58 -16.07 0.59
CA ALA A 222 -15.67 -15.18 -0.56
C ALA A 222 -14.31 -14.63 -0.99
N LEU A 223 -13.37 -14.44 -0.05
CA LEU A 223 -11.99 -14.06 -0.40
C LEU A 223 -11.28 -15.19 -1.14
N VAL A 224 -11.39 -16.42 -0.63
CA VAL A 224 -10.83 -17.61 -1.28
C VAL A 224 -11.35 -17.76 -2.71
N SER A 225 -12.65 -17.56 -2.95
CA SER A 225 -13.21 -17.69 -4.31
C SER A 225 -12.82 -16.56 -5.27
N LYS A 226 -12.43 -15.38 -4.77
CA LYS A 226 -12.13 -14.18 -5.57
C LYS A 226 -10.64 -13.97 -5.82
N LEU A 227 -9.77 -14.45 -4.94
CA LEU A 227 -8.33 -14.16 -4.99
C LEU A 227 -7.55 -15.34 -5.60
N PRO A 228 -6.45 -15.07 -6.33
CA PRO A 228 -5.56 -16.12 -6.82
C PRO A 228 -4.97 -16.97 -5.70
N HIS A 229 -5.05 -18.30 -5.85
CA HIS A 229 -4.37 -19.26 -4.98
C HIS A 229 -2.92 -19.44 -5.44
N VAL A 230 -1.97 -19.40 -4.51
CA VAL A 230 -0.53 -19.55 -4.82
C VAL A 230 0.11 -20.77 -4.15
N ALA A 231 -0.46 -21.27 -3.06
CA ALA A 231 -0.06 -22.50 -2.40
C ALA A 231 -1.22 -23.05 -1.55
N GLU A 232 -1.22 -24.36 -1.29
CA GLU A 232 -2.21 -25.03 -0.45
C GLU A 232 -1.54 -26.15 0.34
N PHE A 233 -1.85 -26.27 1.63
CA PHE A 233 -1.27 -27.28 2.51
C PHE A 233 -2.12 -27.46 3.76
N ASP A 234 -1.91 -28.57 4.47
CA ASP A 234 -2.43 -28.71 5.83
C ASP A 234 -1.41 -28.10 6.80
N TRP A 235 -1.90 -27.41 7.83
CA TRP A 235 -1.09 -26.81 8.88
C TRP A 235 -1.43 -27.44 10.23
N GLY A 236 -0.42 -28.00 10.91
CA GLY A 236 -0.53 -28.60 12.24
C GLY A 236 0.47 -28.00 13.23
N GLU A 237 0.64 -28.65 14.39
CA GLU A 237 1.57 -28.17 15.44
C GLU A 237 3.03 -28.04 14.96
N GLY A 238 3.46 -28.94 14.05
CA GLY A 238 4.79 -28.91 13.44
C GLY A 238 4.95 -27.97 12.26
N GLY A 239 3.91 -27.19 11.89
CA GLY A 239 3.87 -26.34 10.71
C GLY A 239 3.18 -27.00 9.51
N ALA A 240 3.59 -26.61 8.30
CA ALA A 240 3.00 -27.08 7.05
C ALA A 240 3.27 -28.57 6.78
N SER A 241 2.31 -29.25 6.14
CA SER A 241 2.37 -30.69 5.83
C SER A 241 3.44 -31.07 4.81
N HIS A 242 4.00 -30.09 4.11
CA HIS A 242 5.17 -30.20 3.27
C HIS A 242 5.96 -28.90 3.30
N GLU A 243 7.17 -28.92 2.74
CA GLU A 243 8.03 -27.74 2.71
C GLU A 243 7.42 -26.63 1.84
N VAL A 244 7.18 -25.47 2.46
CA VAL A 244 6.72 -24.24 1.83
C VAL A 244 7.80 -23.20 2.03
N ARG A 245 8.28 -22.56 0.96
CA ARG A 245 9.46 -21.67 1.02
C ARG A 245 9.11 -20.20 0.82
N TRP A 246 9.70 -19.34 1.64
CA TRP A 246 9.67 -17.89 1.45
C TRP A 246 10.33 -17.49 0.13
N GLY A 247 9.75 -16.50 -0.55
CA GLY A 247 10.20 -16.00 -1.85
C GLY A 247 9.89 -16.91 -3.04
N ARG A 248 9.48 -18.17 -2.80
CA ARG A 248 9.07 -19.12 -3.84
C ARG A 248 7.57 -19.38 -3.79
N ASP A 249 7.10 -19.89 -2.66
CA ASP A 249 5.72 -20.38 -2.51
C ASP A 249 4.88 -19.35 -1.73
N VAL A 250 5.49 -18.68 -0.75
CA VAL A 250 4.88 -17.61 0.05
C VAL A 250 5.76 -16.36 0.12
N ARG A 251 5.16 -15.20 0.41
CA ARG A 251 5.87 -13.94 0.63
C ARG A 251 5.10 -13.00 1.56
N PRO A 252 5.72 -11.92 2.07
CA PRO A 252 5.01 -10.92 2.87
C PRO A 252 3.79 -10.37 2.12
N GLY A 253 2.65 -10.26 2.81
CA GLY A 253 1.39 -9.79 2.26
C GLY A 253 0.48 -10.88 1.68
N ASP A 254 0.99 -12.09 1.44
CA ASP A 254 0.13 -13.23 1.12
C ASP A 254 -0.81 -13.54 2.29
N LEU A 255 -2.04 -13.92 1.98
CA LEU A 255 -3.08 -14.21 2.97
C LEU A 255 -3.18 -15.71 3.22
N LEU A 256 -3.07 -16.14 4.47
CA LEU A 256 -3.37 -17.50 4.89
C LEU A 256 -4.85 -17.60 5.25
N ALA A 257 -5.66 -18.12 4.35
CA ALA A 257 -7.05 -18.47 4.65
C ALA A 257 -7.09 -19.92 5.17
N VAL A 258 -7.62 -20.12 6.38
CA VAL A 258 -7.70 -21.44 7.01
C VAL A 258 -9.14 -21.94 7.09
N ARG A 259 -9.30 -23.20 6.73
CA ARG A 259 -10.46 -24.03 7.02
C ARG A 259 -10.07 -25.01 8.12
N TYR A 260 -10.62 -24.80 9.30
CA TYR A 260 -10.30 -25.61 10.48
C TYR A 260 -10.65 -27.08 10.27
N VAL A 261 -9.96 -27.95 11.01
CA VAL A 261 -10.21 -29.40 10.98
C VAL A 261 -11.69 -29.67 11.25
N GLY A 262 -12.32 -30.46 10.37
CA GLY A 262 -13.76 -30.78 10.44
C GLY A 262 -14.71 -29.69 9.93
N ALA A 263 -14.21 -28.51 9.56
CA ALA A 263 -15.04 -27.44 9.02
C ALA A 263 -15.34 -27.60 7.52
N ARG A 264 -16.51 -27.10 7.12
CA ARG A 264 -16.97 -27.13 5.72
C ARG A 264 -16.50 -25.92 4.89
N THR A 265 -16.22 -24.80 5.55
CA THR A 265 -15.88 -23.53 4.90
C THR A 265 -14.65 -22.92 5.55
N PHE A 266 -13.92 -22.09 4.82
CA PHE A 266 -12.86 -21.26 5.40
C PHE A 266 -13.45 -20.28 6.42
N GLN A 267 -12.78 -20.11 7.55
CA GLN A 267 -13.32 -19.38 8.71
C GLN A 267 -12.43 -18.23 9.15
N HIS A 268 -11.13 -18.30 8.91
CA HIS A 268 -10.19 -17.30 9.39
C HIS A 268 -9.15 -16.97 8.33
N VAL A 269 -8.64 -15.74 8.37
CA VAL A 269 -7.62 -15.24 7.46
C VAL A 269 -6.65 -14.30 8.16
N GLY A 270 -5.39 -14.37 7.79
CA GLY A 270 -4.33 -13.45 8.23
C GLY A 270 -3.31 -13.19 7.15
N ALA A 271 -2.57 -12.10 7.24
CA ALA A 271 -1.51 -11.77 6.29
C ALA A 271 -0.14 -12.18 6.84
N LEU A 272 0.65 -12.88 6.03
CA LEU A 272 2.06 -13.15 6.32
C LEU A 272 2.85 -11.85 6.39
N VAL A 273 3.69 -11.70 7.40
CA VAL A 273 4.49 -10.48 7.65
C VAL A 273 5.95 -10.72 7.34
N SER A 274 6.55 -11.74 7.95
CA SER A 274 7.98 -12.01 7.83
C SER A 274 8.31 -13.46 8.18
N ASP A 275 9.36 -13.93 7.52
CA ASP A 275 10.20 -15.04 7.98
C ASP A 275 10.94 -14.57 9.24
N GLU A 276 10.47 -14.98 10.42
CA GLU A 276 10.93 -14.38 11.70
C GLU A 276 12.24 -15.02 12.18
N ASP A 277 12.48 -16.29 11.83
CA ASP A 277 13.71 -17.00 12.17
C ASP A 277 14.76 -17.01 11.04
N GLY A 278 14.37 -16.58 9.83
CA GLY A 278 15.26 -16.40 8.68
C GLY A 278 15.68 -17.70 8.03
N ASP A 279 14.94 -18.79 8.24
CA ASP A 279 15.29 -20.12 7.74
C ASP A 279 14.84 -20.37 6.27
N GLY A 280 14.08 -19.43 5.70
CA GLY A 280 13.57 -19.46 4.34
C GLY A 280 12.38 -20.40 4.13
N ARG A 281 11.78 -20.94 5.21
CA ARG A 281 10.66 -21.87 5.21
C ARG A 281 9.49 -21.27 5.99
N LEU A 282 8.27 -21.66 5.63
CA LEU A 282 7.09 -21.27 6.40
C LEU A 282 6.99 -22.13 7.66
N THR A 283 7.36 -21.58 8.81
CA THR A 283 7.51 -22.32 10.07
C THR A 283 6.69 -21.68 11.21
N PRO A 284 6.45 -22.40 12.33
CA PRO A 284 5.71 -21.87 13.48
C PRO A 284 6.21 -20.53 14.05
N PRO A 285 7.52 -20.22 14.08
CA PRO A 285 8.03 -18.92 14.52
C PRO A 285 7.63 -17.71 13.65
N ASP A 286 7.25 -17.94 12.39
CA ASP A 286 6.97 -16.88 11.43
C ASP A 286 5.86 -15.95 11.86
N ARG A 287 5.95 -14.70 11.40
CA ARG A 287 5.06 -13.64 11.85
C ARG A 287 3.85 -13.50 10.93
N VAL A 288 2.68 -13.44 11.53
CA VAL A 288 1.40 -13.20 10.87
C VAL A 288 0.70 -12.00 11.54
N LEU A 289 -0.04 -11.24 10.74
CA LEU A 289 -0.90 -10.14 11.19
C LEU A 289 -2.35 -10.51 10.89
N HIS A 290 -3.16 -10.69 11.93
CA HIS A 290 -4.54 -11.16 11.77
C HIS A 290 -5.45 -10.62 12.87
N ALA A 291 -6.74 -10.50 12.53
CA ALA A 291 -7.81 -10.17 13.48
C ALA A 291 -8.72 -11.39 13.64
N GLY A 292 -9.69 -11.34 14.55
CA GLY A 292 -10.70 -12.37 14.69
C GLY A 292 -11.84 -11.85 15.56
N PRO A 293 -12.24 -12.55 16.62
CA PRO A 293 -13.05 -11.93 17.67
C PRO A 293 -12.24 -10.88 18.47
N LEU A 294 -10.91 -11.01 18.46
CA LEU A 294 -9.95 -10.05 18.99
C LEU A 294 -9.52 -9.05 17.90
N PRO A 295 -9.04 -7.85 18.29
CA PRO A 295 -8.52 -6.87 17.35
C PRO A 295 -7.35 -7.41 16.54
N LEU A 296 -7.01 -6.69 15.46
CA LEU A 296 -5.82 -6.98 14.66
C LEU A 296 -4.57 -6.96 15.55
N ALA A 297 -3.76 -8.01 15.49
CA ALA A 297 -2.50 -8.12 16.24
C ALA A 297 -1.47 -8.95 15.48
N TYR A 298 -0.20 -8.72 15.80
CA TYR A 298 0.88 -9.60 15.37
C TYR A 298 0.92 -10.83 16.27
N SER A 299 1.09 -12.00 15.66
CA SER A 299 1.33 -13.24 16.39
C SER A 299 2.33 -14.11 15.63
N LYS A 300 2.86 -15.13 16.31
CA LYS A 300 3.58 -16.23 15.66
C LYS A 300 2.57 -17.17 15.04
N LEU A 301 2.86 -17.67 13.84
CA LEU A 301 1.97 -18.52 13.07
C LEU A 301 1.62 -19.82 13.82
N GLY A 302 2.56 -20.37 14.57
CA GLY A 302 2.37 -21.58 15.40
C GLY A 302 1.43 -21.42 16.59
N VAL A 303 1.22 -20.19 17.06
CA VAL A 303 0.30 -19.87 18.18
C VAL A 303 -1.02 -19.31 17.66
N GLY A 304 -1.03 -18.77 16.45
CA GLY A 304 -2.23 -18.26 15.80
C GLY A 304 -3.24 -19.37 15.45
N PRO A 305 -4.52 -19.00 15.23
CA PRO A 305 -5.57 -19.95 14.90
C PRO A 305 -5.50 -20.33 13.41
N PHE A 306 -4.45 -21.05 13.01
CA PHE A 306 -4.22 -21.47 11.61
C PHE A 306 -4.17 -22.99 11.43
N GLN A 307 -4.55 -23.76 12.46
CA GLN A 307 -4.58 -25.22 12.38
C GLN A 307 -5.71 -25.74 11.47
N GLY A 308 -5.35 -26.46 10.41
CA GLY A 308 -6.30 -27.01 9.44
C GLY A 308 -5.79 -26.90 8.00
N TYR A 309 -6.70 -26.92 7.05
CA TYR A 309 -6.36 -26.76 5.64
C TYR A 309 -6.20 -25.28 5.30
N VAL A 310 -5.03 -24.91 4.77
CA VAL A 310 -4.64 -23.54 4.45
C VAL A 310 -4.58 -23.35 2.94
N ALA A 311 -5.25 -22.32 2.45
CA ALA A 311 -5.07 -21.77 1.12
C ALA A 311 -4.34 -20.43 1.23
N VAL A 312 -3.22 -20.31 0.53
CA VAL A 312 -2.47 -19.07 0.41
C VAL A 312 -3.04 -18.27 -0.74
N LEU A 313 -3.62 -17.11 -0.43
CA LEU A 313 -4.22 -16.19 -1.39
C LEU A 313 -3.30 -15.00 -1.62
N ARG A 314 -3.15 -14.56 -2.87
CA ARG A 314 -2.32 -13.41 -3.20
C ARG A 314 -3.16 -12.24 -3.72
N PRO A 315 -3.34 -11.16 -2.94
CA PRO A 315 -3.93 -9.94 -3.45
C PRO A 315 -3.13 -9.41 -4.64
N ALA A 316 -3.81 -8.88 -5.65
CA ALA A 316 -3.14 -8.16 -6.72
C ALA A 316 -2.41 -6.92 -6.12
N PRO A 317 -1.34 -6.39 -6.71
CA PRO A 317 -0.78 -5.10 -6.35
C PRO A 317 -1.64 -3.97 -6.93
N ARG A 318 -1.53 -2.77 -6.36
CA ARG A 318 -2.23 -1.60 -6.90
C ARG A 318 -1.58 -1.14 -8.20
N ILE A 319 -2.37 -1.13 -9.27
CA ILE A 319 -2.05 -0.40 -10.51
C ILE A 319 -2.80 0.93 -10.51
N VAL A 320 -2.07 2.02 -10.72
CA VAL A 320 -2.62 3.36 -10.97
C VAL A 320 -2.57 3.61 -12.47
N GLU A 321 -3.75 3.82 -13.06
CA GLU A 321 -3.87 4.26 -14.45
C GLU A 321 -3.40 5.71 -14.54
N ARG A 322 -2.26 5.92 -15.21
CA ARG A 322 -1.69 7.25 -15.44
C ARG A 322 -1.09 7.28 -16.84
N PRO A 323 -1.94 7.31 -17.89
CA PRO A 323 -1.45 7.23 -19.25
C PRO A 323 -0.58 8.44 -19.61
N ILE A 324 0.52 8.17 -20.31
CA ILE A 324 1.33 9.23 -20.95
C ILE A 324 0.58 9.82 -22.14
N SER A 325 0.94 11.03 -22.54
CA SER A 325 0.42 11.62 -23.79
C SER A 325 0.70 10.69 -24.97
N PHE A 326 -0.36 10.38 -25.71
CA PHE A 326 -0.33 9.49 -26.86
C PHE A 326 -1.22 10.05 -27.99
N SER A 327 -0.84 11.23 -28.48
CA SER A 327 -1.51 11.92 -29.56
C SER A 327 -1.34 11.20 -30.91
N LEU A 328 -2.00 11.71 -31.95
CA LEU A 328 -1.78 11.25 -33.32
C LEU A 328 -0.33 11.46 -33.78
N GLU A 329 0.38 12.45 -33.24
CA GLU A 329 1.79 12.70 -33.56
C GLU A 329 2.68 11.60 -32.99
N ARG A 330 2.52 11.25 -31.71
CA ARG A 330 3.23 10.10 -31.12
C ARG A 330 2.89 8.80 -31.83
N LEU A 331 1.62 8.59 -32.20
CA LEU A 331 1.21 7.40 -32.95
C LEU A 331 1.93 7.30 -34.30
N LYS A 332 1.98 8.40 -35.06
CA LYS A 332 2.71 8.49 -36.32
C LYS A 332 4.20 8.25 -36.12
N ALA A 333 4.82 8.90 -35.13
CA ALA A 333 6.24 8.73 -34.81
C ALA A 333 6.57 7.28 -34.41
N THR A 334 5.67 6.61 -33.69
CA THR A 334 5.77 5.17 -33.39
C THR A 334 5.72 4.33 -34.65
N ALA A 335 4.77 4.58 -35.56
CA ALA A 335 4.68 3.84 -36.82
C ALA A 335 5.92 4.06 -37.72
N ASP A 336 6.42 5.30 -37.80
CA ASP A 336 7.63 5.65 -38.54
C ASP A 336 8.86 4.96 -37.94
N TYR A 337 8.99 4.94 -36.60
CA TYR A 337 10.04 4.21 -35.90
C TYR A 337 10.02 2.71 -36.23
N ILE A 338 8.84 2.08 -36.19
CA ILE A 338 8.69 0.65 -36.52
C ILE A 338 9.13 0.38 -37.96
N LYS A 339 8.71 1.23 -38.90
CA LYS A 339 9.08 1.09 -40.31
C LYS A 339 10.58 1.22 -40.53
N ILE A 340 11.23 2.18 -39.87
CA ILE A 340 12.67 2.42 -39.99
C ILE A 340 13.49 1.28 -39.38
N HIS A 341 13.13 0.82 -38.17
CA HIS A 341 13.97 -0.09 -37.39
C HIS A 341 13.63 -1.58 -37.56
N ALA A 342 12.40 -1.90 -37.96
CA ALA A 342 11.96 -3.28 -38.17
C ALA A 342 11.52 -3.58 -39.61
N GLY A 343 11.39 -2.56 -40.47
CA GLY A 343 10.88 -2.73 -41.84
C GLY A 343 9.39 -3.08 -41.89
N GLU A 344 8.66 -2.96 -40.77
CA GLU A 344 7.25 -3.34 -40.67
C GLU A 344 6.32 -2.12 -40.78
N VAL A 345 5.15 -2.30 -41.37
CA VAL A 345 4.12 -1.24 -41.46
C VAL A 345 3.04 -1.52 -40.43
N ARG A 346 3.10 -0.82 -39.30
CA ARG A 346 2.15 -0.94 -38.17
C ARG A 346 1.59 0.44 -37.80
N PRO A 347 0.58 0.94 -38.53
CA PRO A 347 0.09 2.31 -38.37
C PRO A 347 -0.54 2.59 -37.01
N ASP A 348 -1.01 1.55 -36.31
CA ASP A 348 -1.55 1.63 -34.95
C ASP A 348 -0.51 1.32 -33.85
N GLY A 349 0.73 1.02 -34.25
CA GLY A 349 1.82 0.68 -33.35
C GLY A 349 1.60 -0.63 -32.58
N ARG A 350 0.68 -1.51 -33.00
CA ARG A 350 0.33 -2.70 -32.21
C ARG A 350 1.43 -3.75 -32.15
N ILE A 351 1.59 -4.34 -30.97
CA ILE A 351 2.54 -5.41 -30.68
C ILE A 351 1.84 -6.64 -30.12
N GLN A 352 2.53 -7.78 -30.17
CA GLN A 352 2.16 -8.99 -29.45
C GLN A 352 3.31 -9.32 -28.50
N PRO A 353 3.25 -8.85 -27.23
CA PRO A 353 4.33 -9.07 -26.30
C PRO A 353 4.51 -10.55 -25.99
N ARG A 354 5.77 -10.99 -25.96
CA ARG A 354 6.18 -12.38 -25.64
C ARG A 354 7.19 -12.44 -24.48
N MET A 355 7.69 -11.28 -24.06
CA MET A 355 8.67 -11.16 -22.99
C MET A 355 8.50 -9.84 -22.23
N VAL A 356 9.17 -9.77 -21.08
CA VAL A 356 9.25 -8.57 -20.24
C VAL A 356 10.71 -8.16 -20.12
N VAL A 357 10.97 -6.86 -20.23
CA VAL A 357 12.29 -6.27 -19.98
C VAL A 357 12.18 -5.32 -18.78
N LEU A 358 13.05 -5.55 -17.80
CA LEU A 358 13.15 -4.72 -16.61
C LEU A 358 14.29 -3.71 -16.78
N HIS A 359 13.99 -2.46 -16.47
CA HIS A 359 14.89 -1.33 -16.53
C HIS A 359 14.86 -0.54 -15.21
N TRP A 360 15.72 0.45 -15.10
CA TRP A 360 15.65 1.50 -14.09
C TRP A 360 15.84 2.87 -14.72
N THR A 361 15.30 3.90 -14.05
CA THR A 361 15.20 5.25 -14.63
C THR A 361 16.46 6.09 -14.50
N GLY A 362 17.38 5.73 -13.61
CA GLY A 362 18.56 6.53 -13.27
C GLY A 362 18.24 7.73 -12.36
N SER A 363 17.03 7.77 -11.79
CA SER A 363 16.46 8.87 -11.02
C SER A 363 15.66 8.31 -9.84
N ASP A 364 15.59 9.06 -8.74
CA ASP A 364 14.87 8.65 -7.53
C ASP A 364 13.46 9.27 -7.43
N SER A 365 12.96 9.88 -8.52
CA SER A 365 11.68 10.62 -8.52
C SER A 365 10.67 10.04 -9.52
N LEU A 366 9.67 9.34 -8.98
CA LEU A 366 8.53 8.82 -9.76
C LEU A 366 7.85 9.90 -10.62
N GLU A 367 7.70 11.12 -10.07
CA GLU A 367 7.06 12.22 -10.78
C GLU A 367 7.93 12.80 -11.90
N ALA A 368 9.25 12.93 -11.69
CA ALA A 368 10.16 13.39 -12.73
C ALA A 368 10.26 12.35 -13.87
N ASP A 369 10.28 11.08 -13.51
CA ASP A 369 10.35 9.97 -14.46
C ASP A 369 9.07 9.89 -15.31
N PHE A 370 7.90 10.02 -14.67
CA PHE A 370 6.63 10.13 -15.39
C PHE A 370 6.65 11.29 -16.39
N LYS A 371 7.02 12.50 -15.97
CA LYS A 371 7.10 13.69 -16.85
C LYS A 371 8.08 13.50 -18.01
N THR A 372 9.10 12.66 -17.83
CA THR A 372 10.05 12.32 -18.89
C THR A 372 9.38 11.44 -19.95
N PHE A 373 8.64 10.39 -19.54
CA PHE A 373 7.91 9.52 -20.48
C PHE A 373 6.69 10.18 -21.13
N ASP A 374 6.09 11.16 -20.43
CA ASP A 374 4.89 11.89 -20.88
C ASP A 374 5.15 12.76 -22.11
N ARG A 375 6.39 13.24 -22.29
CA ARG A 375 6.80 13.94 -23.50
C ARG A 375 6.71 13.01 -24.72
N GLU A 376 6.14 13.51 -25.80
CA GLU A 376 6.02 12.72 -27.04
C GLU A 376 7.28 12.76 -27.89
N THR A 377 8.03 13.86 -27.84
CA THR A 377 9.26 14.07 -28.61
C THR A 377 10.51 13.95 -27.73
N LEU A 378 11.54 13.33 -28.29
CA LEU A 378 12.84 13.17 -27.66
C LEU A 378 13.45 14.55 -27.36
N PRO A 379 13.83 14.85 -26.09
CA PRO A 379 14.48 16.12 -25.77
C PRO A 379 15.83 16.26 -26.48
N GLY A 380 16.17 17.47 -26.94
CA GLY A 380 17.37 17.78 -27.73
C GLY A 380 18.74 17.52 -27.05
N GLY A 381 18.77 16.95 -25.85
CA GLY A 381 19.99 16.56 -25.13
C GLY A 381 20.33 15.05 -25.19
N ARG A 382 19.55 14.24 -25.92
CA ARG A 382 19.72 12.78 -26.02
C ARG A 382 20.40 12.36 -27.32
N SER A 383 21.61 12.86 -27.57
CA SER A 383 22.38 12.56 -28.80
C SER A 383 22.70 11.08 -28.95
N ASP A 384 22.77 10.34 -27.85
CA ASP A 384 22.97 8.89 -27.78
C ASP A 384 21.89 8.08 -28.51
N ILE A 385 20.66 8.60 -28.55
CA ILE A 385 19.51 7.92 -29.16
C ILE A 385 18.79 8.74 -30.22
N ALA A 386 19.27 9.95 -30.54
CA ALA A 386 18.71 10.82 -31.58
C ALA A 386 18.70 10.15 -32.97
N GLY A 387 19.68 9.29 -33.27
CA GLY A 387 19.71 8.52 -34.52
C GLY A 387 18.52 7.57 -34.72
N GLY A 388 17.75 7.29 -33.66
CA GLY A 388 16.51 6.51 -33.72
C GLY A 388 15.27 7.32 -34.13
N GLY A 389 15.39 8.63 -34.35
CA GLY A 389 14.27 9.54 -34.64
C GLY A 389 13.71 10.26 -33.41
N ASP A 390 12.77 11.18 -33.66
CA ASP A 390 12.24 12.12 -32.66
C ASP A 390 11.25 11.49 -31.66
N LEU A 391 10.83 10.24 -31.87
CA LEU A 391 9.94 9.53 -30.92
C LEU A 391 10.60 9.44 -29.54
N ASN A 392 9.98 9.97 -28.49
CA ASN A 392 10.58 9.86 -27.15
C ASN A 392 10.62 8.40 -26.63
N VAL A 393 11.46 8.15 -25.64
CA VAL A 393 11.43 6.88 -24.88
C VAL A 393 10.10 6.73 -24.12
N SER A 394 9.67 5.49 -23.95
CA SER A 394 8.46 5.16 -23.20
C SER A 394 8.54 3.76 -22.62
N ALA A 395 7.70 3.48 -21.63
CA ALA A 395 7.53 2.17 -21.05
C ALA A 395 6.04 1.89 -20.84
N HIS A 396 5.70 0.63 -20.62
CA HIS A 396 4.32 0.23 -20.34
C HIS A 396 3.99 0.46 -18.86
N PHE A 397 4.96 0.17 -17.99
CA PHE A 397 4.84 0.34 -16.55
C PHE A 397 6.02 1.12 -15.96
N LEU A 398 5.72 1.91 -14.95
CA LEU A 398 6.72 2.59 -14.11
C LEU A 398 6.45 2.22 -12.64
N VAL A 399 7.47 1.71 -11.95
CA VAL A 399 7.36 1.17 -10.59
C VAL A 399 8.14 2.04 -9.61
N GLY A 400 7.43 2.69 -8.69
CA GLY A 400 8.01 3.49 -7.61
C GLY A 400 8.77 2.65 -6.58
N LYS A 401 9.67 3.27 -5.81
CA LYS A 401 10.46 2.58 -4.76
C LYS A 401 9.60 1.91 -3.69
N ASP A 402 8.36 2.36 -3.53
CA ASP A 402 7.36 1.81 -2.61
C ASP A 402 6.54 0.65 -3.22
N GLY A 403 6.82 0.25 -4.46
CA GLY A 403 6.08 -0.77 -5.19
C GLY A 403 4.83 -0.26 -5.91
N THR A 404 4.55 1.05 -5.89
CA THR A 404 3.44 1.64 -6.68
C THR A 404 3.67 1.38 -8.16
N ILE A 405 2.72 0.73 -8.83
CA ILE A 405 2.76 0.49 -10.28
C ILE A 405 1.92 1.56 -10.98
N LEU A 406 2.54 2.34 -11.88
CA LEU A 406 1.85 3.19 -12.83
C LEU A 406 1.73 2.47 -14.17
N ARG A 407 0.51 2.31 -14.70
CA ARG A 407 0.30 1.91 -16.10
C ARG A 407 0.32 3.17 -16.97
N LEU A 408 1.31 3.24 -17.86
CA LEU A 408 1.59 4.42 -18.69
C LEU A 408 0.95 4.32 -20.08
N MET A 409 0.74 3.12 -20.60
CA MET A 409 0.12 2.92 -21.91
C MET A 409 -0.43 1.49 -22.03
N PRO A 410 -1.32 1.22 -23.01
CA PRO A 410 -1.79 -0.13 -23.29
C PRO A 410 -0.65 -1.11 -23.57
N GLU A 411 -0.78 -2.34 -23.07
CA GLU A 411 0.19 -3.44 -23.20
C GLU A 411 0.31 -3.97 -24.64
N ASP A 412 -0.63 -3.63 -25.53
CA ASP A 412 -0.63 -4.02 -26.94
C ASP A 412 -0.07 -2.95 -27.88
N LYS A 413 0.52 -1.86 -27.37
CA LYS A 413 1.14 -0.80 -28.17
C LYS A 413 2.66 -0.76 -27.96
N MET A 414 3.42 -0.52 -29.03
CA MET A 414 4.87 -0.43 -28.96
C MET A 414 5.32 0.73 -28.07
N ALA A 415 6.16 0.42 -27.09
CA ALA A 415 6.93 1.38 -26.32
C ALA A 415 8.39 1.41 -26.81
N ARG A 416 9.03 2.59 -26.80
CA ARG A 416 10.46 2.74 -27.14
C ARG A 416 11.30 2.62 -25.85
N HIS A 417 11.66 1.40 -25.46
CA HIS A 417 12.47 1.12 -24.24
C HIS A 417 13.74 0.29 -24.50
N VAL A 418 13.72 -0.57 -25.52
CA VAL A 418 14.80 -1.51 -25.82
C VAL A 418 14.97 -1.72 -27.33
N ILE A 419 16.05 -1.18 -27.88
CA ILE A 419 16.34 -1.29 -29.32
C ILE A 419 16.44 -2.78 -29.70
N GLY A 420 15.71 -3.19 -30.75
CA GLY A 420 15.66 -4.56 -31.24
C GLY A 420 14.59 -5.46 -30.62
N LEU A 421 14.02 -5.10 -29.45
CA LEU A 421 12.99 -5.92 -28.78
C LEU A 421 11.65 -5.19 -28.57
N ASN A 422 11.55 -3.89 -28.90
CA ASN A 422 10.34 -3.07 -28.72
C ASN A 422 9.04 -3.69 -29.27
N LEU A 423 9.10 -4.48 -30.35
CA LEU A 423 7.90 -5.08 -30.97
C LEU A 423 7.39 -6.35 -30.27
N VAL A 424 8.15 -6.90 -29.32
CA VAL A 424 7.84 -8.18 -28.67
C VAL A 424 7.94 -8.10 -27.15
N ALA A 425 8.18 -6.93 -26.58
CA ALA A 425 8.48 -6.77 -25.16
C ALA A 425 7.61 -5.72 -24.47
N ILE A 426 7.06 -6.10 -23.31
CA ILE A 426 6.61 -5.15 -22.29
C ILE A 426 7.85 -4.57 -21.59
N GLY A 427 7.84 -3.26 -21.39
CA GLY A 427 8.90 -2.51 -20.72
C GLY A 427 8.42 -2.07 -19.34
N ILE A 428 9.18 -2.40 -18.30
CA ILE A 428 8.93 -2.01 -16.91
C ILE A 428 10.13 -1.21 -16.41
N GLU A 429 9.89 0.04 -16.02
CA GLU A 429 10.91 0.96 -15.53
C GLU A 429 10.82 1.07 -14.01
N ASN A 430 11.92 0.84 -13.30
CA ASN A 430 11.98 0.96 -11.84
C ASN A 430 12.62 2.30 -11.45
N VAL A 431 11.93 3.11 -10.64
CA VAL A 431 12.50 4.34 -10.08
C VAL A 431 13.72 3.98 -9.23
N GLY A 432 14.90 4.48 -9.60
CA GLY A 432 16.16 4.17 -8.95
C GLY A 432 17.33 4.18 -9.92
N GLY A 433 18.48 3.66 -9.51
CA GLY A 433 19.64 3.57 -10.40
C GLY A 433 20.51 4.82 -10.44
N VAL A 434 20.34 5.77 -9.52
CA VAL A 434 21.12 7.02 -9.50
C VAL A 434 22.61 6.72 -9.42
N GLY A 435 23.37 7.25 -10.38
CA GLY A 435 24.81 6.98 -10.50
C GLY A 435 25.13 5.53 -10.87
N ASP A 436 24.23 4.86 -11.60
CA ASP A 436 24.35 3.46 -12.07
C ASP A 436 24.45 2.43 -10.93
N ARG A 437 23.88 2.75 -9.77
CA ARG A 437 23.88 1.88 -8.59
C ARG A 437 22.62 1.02 -8.53
N PRO A 438 22.72 -0.29 -8.26
CA PRO A 438 21.53 -1.14 -8.12
C PRO A 438 20.79 -0.77 -6.83
N THR A 439 19.59 -0.21 -6.97
CA THR A 439 18.74 0.23 -5.83
C THR A 439 17.33 -0.36 -5.87
N LEU A 440 17.16 -1.55 -6.47
CA LEU A 440 15.86 -2.23 -6.55
C LEU A 440 15.38 -2.59 -5.13
N THR A 441 14.20 -2.09 -4.76
CA THR A 441 13.62 -2.38 -3.43
C THR A 441 12.87 -3.72 -3.44
N PRO A 442 12.65 -4.35 -2.26
CA PRO A 442 11.79 -5.54 -2.16
C PRO A 442 10.37 -5.30 -2.72
N ALA A 443 9.80 -4.11 -2.48
CA ALA A 443 8.47 -3.76 -3.00
C ALA A 443 8.46 -3.65 -4.54
N GLN A 444 9.53 -3.13 -5.15
CA GLN A 444 9.70 -3.11 -6.61
C GLN A 444 9.87 -4.53 -7.17
N ALA A 445 10.69 -5.37 -6.53
CA ALA A 445 10.86 -6.76 -6.94
C ALA A 445 9.52 -7.52 -6.91
N GLU A 446 8.69 -7.27 -5.90
CA GLU A 446 7.36 -7.85 -5.77
C GLU A 446 6.42 -7.42 -6.91
N ALA A 447 6.38 -6.11 -7.19
CA ALA A 447 5.61 -5.54 -8.28
C ALA A 447 6.06 -6.09 -9.65
N ASN A 448 7.37 -6.16 -9.89
CA ASN A 448 7.95 -6.70 -11.12
C ASN A 448 7.59 -8.17 -11.33
N ALA A 449 7.68 -9.00 -10.29
CA ALA A 449 7.32 -10.41 -10.36
C ALA A 449 5.84 -10.60 -10.71
N TRP A 450 4.96 -9.79 -10.10
CA TRP A 450 3.53 -9.83 -10.40
C TRP A 450 3.22 -9.38 -11.84
N LEU A 451 3.82 -8.28 -12.29
CA LEU A 451 3.67 -7.79 -13.67
C LEU A 451 4.15 -8.84 -14.66
N ALA A 452 5.36 -9.39 -14.45
CA ALA A 452 5.91 -10.42 -15.32
C ALA A 452 4.99 -11.64 -15.44
N ALA A 453 4.35 -12.08 -14.35
CA ALA A 453 3.44 -13.22 -14.37
C ALA A 453 2.09 -12.92 -15.05
N THR A 454 1.62 -11.68 -15.03
CA THR A 454 0.25 -11.32 -15.46
C THR A 454 0.19 -10.69 -16.85
N THR A 455 1.23 -9.97 -17.26
CA THR A 455 1.30 -9.33 -18.59
C THR A 455 1.85 -10.29 -19.64
N SER A 456 2.57 -11.34 -19.24
CA SER A 456 3.06 -12.37 -20.15
C SER A 456 2.01 -13.47 -20.39
N THR A 457 0.88 -13.13 -21.01
CA THR A 457 -0.05 -14.14 -21.56
C THR A 457 0.43 -14.67 -22.91
N ALA A 458 1.70 -15.06 -23.00
CA ALA A 458 2.12 -15.98 -24.03
C ALA A 458 1.55 -17.35 -23.65
N SER A 459 0.62 -17.87 -24.46
CA SER A 459 0.17 -19.25 -24.36
C SER A 459 1.38 -20.17 -24.16
N SER A 460 1.38 -20.91 -23.05
CA SER A 460 2.43 -21.83 -22.59
C SER A 460 2.67 -23.04 -23.52
N ARG A 461 2.28 -22.96 -24.81
CA ARG A 461 2.33 -24.07 -25.76
C ARG A 461 3.35 -23.94 -26.89
N ASP A 462 3.92 -22.76 -27.18
CA ASP A 462 4.83 -22.61 -28.33
C ASP A 462 6.08 -21.78 -28.05
N LEU A 463 7.02 -22.34 -27.28
CA LEU A 463 8.42 -21.92 -27.31
C LEU A 463 9.36 -23.14 -27.14
N ARG A 464 9.58 -23.88 -28.23
CA ARG A 464 10.84 -24.62 -28.44
C ARG A 464 11.82 -23.66 -29.10
N PHE A 465 12.95 -23.37 -28.45
CA PHE A 465 14.13 -22.87 -29.16
C PHE A 465 15.27 -23.87 -29.00
N GLY A 466 15.55 -24.55 -30.11
CA GLY A 466 16.70 -25.43 -30.29
C GLY A 466 17.99 -24.63 -30.45
N ARG A 467 19.10 -25.31 -30.16
CA ARG A 467 20.47 -24.84 -30.33
C ARG A 467 20.74 -24.43 -31.79
N ARG A 468 20.55 -23.16 -32.14
CA ARG A 468 21.28 -22.50 -33.24
C ARG A 468 21.60 -21.08 -32.84
N ARG A 469 22.89 -20.73 -32.93
CA ARG A 469 23.39 -19.35 -32.82
C ARG A 469 22.61 -18.48 -33.81
N MET A 470 21.98 -17.42 -33.31
CA MET A 470 21.51 -16.31 -34.14
C MET A 470 22.73 -15.59 -34.74
N PRO A 471 22.65 -15.03 -35.97
CA PRO A 471 23.75 -14.27 -36.56
C PRO A 471 23.99 -13.00 -35.75
N ALA A 472 25.26 -12.64 -35.57
CA ALA A 472 25.65 -11.40 -34.93
C ALA A 472 25.10 -10.20 -35.74
N ILE A 473 24.07 -9.54 -35.20
CA ILE A 473 23.65 -8.22 -35.67
C ILE A 473 24.66 -7.22 -35.11
N GLY A 474 25.62 -6.81 -35.95
CA GLY A 474 26.42 -5.58 -35.81
C GLY A 474 27.37 -5.49 -34.61
N ARG A 475 28.53 -4.88 -34.80
CA ARG A 475 29.45 -4.55 -33.71
C ARG A 475 28.74 -3.75 -32.60
N PRO A 476 29.07 -3.96 -31.32
CA PRO A 476 28.58 -3.11 -30.24
C PRO A 476 29.07 -1.67 -30.49
N SER A 477 28.16 -0.71 -30.49
CA SER A 477 28.55 0.69 -30.37
C SER A 477 29.22 0.89 -29.01
N PRO A 478 30.39 1.53 -28.94
CA PRO A 478 31.08 1.77 -27.68
C PRO A 478 30.52 3.04 -27.06
N THR A 479 29.35 2.95 -26.41
CA THR A 479 28.84 4.04 -25.58
C THR A 479 27.97 3.47 -24.47
N PRO A 480 28.15 3.94 -23.22
CA PRO A 480 27.58 3.30 -22.05
C PRO A 480 26.07 3.57 -22.02
N ALA A 481 25.28 2.53 -22.26
CA ALA A 481 23.97 2.48 -21.63
C ALA A 481 24.24 2.20 -20.15
N THR A 482 24.28 3.26 -19.33
CA THR A 482 24.20 3.15 -17.87
C THR A 482 22.88 2.46 -17.54
N GLY A 483 22.94 1.19 -17.20
CA GLY A 483 21.78 0.30 -17.12
C GLY A 483 22.15 -1.15 -17.39
N SER A 484 22.42 -1.94 -16.35
CA SER A 484 22.57 -3.38 -16.51
C SER A 484 21.23 -4.01 -16.87
N TRP A 485 21.14 -4.72 -18.00
CA TRP A 485 19.91 -5.36 -18.46
C TRP A 485 19.70 -6.73 -17.80
N ARG A 486 18.45 -7.07 -17.47
CA ARG A 486 18.04 -8.47 -17.19
C ARG A 486 16.79 -8.81 -18.00
N MET A 487 16.84 -9.91 -18.75
CA MET A 487 15.73 -10.43 -19.55
C MET A 487 15.03 -11.58 -18.83
N PHE A 488 13.70 -11.60 -18.83
CA PHE A 488 12.91 -12.67 -18.23
C PHE A 488 11.85 -13.20 -19.20
N ALA A 489 11.72 -14.53 -19.27
CA ALA A 489 10.68 -15.23 -20.00
C ALA A 489 9.64 -15.81 -19.03
N PRO A 490 8.40 -16.11 -19.47
CA PRO A 490 7.40 -16.75 -18.62
C PRO A 490 7.96 -18.03 -17.98
N GLY A 491 7.96 -18.11 -16.65
CA GLY A 491 8.52 -19.24 -15.89
C GLY A 491 9.95 -19.07 -15.36
N TRP A 492 10.58 -17.91 -15.55
CA TRP A 492 11.87 -17.57 -14.92
C TRP A 492 11.69 -16.96 -13.51
N ARG A 493 12.62 -17.28 -12.60
CA ARG A 493 12.70 -16.71 -11.23
C ARG A 493 13.55 -15.43 -11.27
N ILE A 494 13.05 -14.36 -10.64
CA ILE A 494 13.75 -13.07 -10.45
C ILE A 494 14.67 -13.14 -9.25
#